data_AF-T1DAY6-F1
#
_entry.id   AF-T1DAY6-F1
#
_cell.length_a   1.000
_cell.length_b   1.000
_cell.length_c   1.000
_cell.angle_alpha   90.00
_cell.angle_beta   90.00
_cell.angle_gamma   90.00
#
_symmetry.space_group_name_H-M   'P 1'
#
loop_
_entity.id
_entity.type
_entity.pdbx_description
1 polymer ?
#
loop_
_entity_poly.entity_id
_entity_poly.type
_entity_poly.pdbx_seq_one_letter_code
_entity_poly.pdbx_strand_id
1 'polypeptide(L)'
;AFALAIIAAGGPPPLPGNPFHAPADSAVREQVAKVIASMDALRSIVPQAGAYVAESNYFDTDWQHAYWGSNYPRLAAVKRKYDPDGLFFVHHGVGSDDWSDDGFTRLRKT
;
A
#
# COMPACT_ATOMS: atom_id res chain seq x y z
N ALA A 1 10.11 0.84 23.26
CA ALA A 1 9.41 -0.41 22.88
C ALA A 1 8.59 -0.14 21.63
N PHE A 2 8.41 -1.13 20.75
CA PHE A 2 7.53 -1.04 19.59
C PHE A 2 6.54 -2.23 19.59
N ALA A 3 5.42 -2.09 18.88
CA ALA A 3 4.47 -3.17 18.67
C ALA A 3 4.07 -3.20 17.18
N LEU A 4 3.85 -4.40 16.64
CA LEU A 4 3.32 -4.61 15.30
C LEU A 4 1.92 -5.20 15.44
N ALA A 5 0.95 -4.63 14.72
CA ALA A 5 -0.41 -5.14 14.64
C ALA A 5 -0.77 -5.38 13.17
N ILE A 6 -1.22 -6.60 12.86
CA ILE A 6 -1.70 -6.99 11.53
C ILE A 6 -3.16 -7.38 11.69
N ILE A 7 -4.02 -6.79 10.87
CA ILE A 7 -5.45 -7.08 10.85
C ILE A 7 -5.78 -7.54 9.44
N ALA A 8 -6.27 -8.77 9.33
CA ALA A 8 -6.63 -9.38 8.07
C ALA A 8 -7.91 -10.21 8.23
N ALA A 9 -8.67 -10.34 7.16
CA ALA A 9 -9.76 -11.29 7.05
C ALA A 9 -9.35 -12.41 6.09
N GLY A 10 -9.68 -13.65 6.43
CA GLY A 10 -9.47 -14.82 5.58
C GLY A 10 -10.78 -15.31 4.96
N GLY A 11 -10.68 -15.99 3.84
CA GLY A 11 -11.78 -16.68 3.18
C GLY A 11 -11.34 -18.06 2.69
N PRO A 12 -12.27 -18.87 2.15
CA PRO A 12 -11.89 -20.10 1.44
C PRO A 12 -10.88 -19.78 0.33
N PRO A 13 -9.98 -20.72 -0.03
CA PRO A 13 -9.00 -20.50 -1.08
C PRO A 13 -9.71 -20.00 -2.35
N PRO A 14 -9.18 -18.98 -3.06
CA PRO A 14 -9.67 -18.69 -4.40
C PRO A 14 -9.48 -19.97 -5.23
N LEU A 15 -10.58 -20.45 -5.82
CA LEU A 15 -10.75 -21.78 -6.41
C LEU A 15 -9.58 -22.29 -7.28
N PRO A 16 -9.48 -23.62 -7.51
CA PRO A 16 -8.55 -24.17 -8.49
C PRO A 16 -8.84 -23.59 -9.88
N GLY A 17 -7.94 -22.74 -10.39
CA GLY A 17 -7.91 -22.34 -11.80
C GLY A 17 -8.01 -20.84 -12.11
N ASN A 18 -8.32 -19.93 -11.18
CA ASN A 18 -8.22 -18.49 -11.44
C ASN A 18 -8.04 -17.65 -10.16
N PRO A 19 -6.87 -17.04 -9.91
CA PRO A 19 -6.58 -16.32 -8.67
C PRO A 19 -6.94 -14.82 -8.67
N PHE A 20 -7.43 -14.23 -9.77
CA PHE A 20 -7.49 -12.76 -9.91
C PHE A 20 -8.89 -12.11 -9.89
N HIS A 21 -9.96 -12.89 -9.77
CA HIS A 21 -11.30 -12.33 -9.55
C HIS A 21 -11.82 -12.79 -8.21
N ALA A 22 -11.60 -11.97 -7.18
CA ALA A 22 -12.45 -12.04 -5.99
C ALA A 22 -13.89 -11.81 -6.46
N PRO A 23 -14.84 -12.73 -6.19
CA PRO A 23 -16.23 -12.46 -6.49
C PRO A 23 -16.62 -11.15 -5.81
N ALA A 24 -17.44 -10.33 -6.46
CA ALA A 24 -18.01 -9.10 -5.91
C ALA A 24 -19.04 -9.40 -4.79
N ASP A 25 -18.63 -10.25 -3.85
CA ASP A 25 -19.41 -10.82 -2.78
C ASP A 25 -19.60 -9.76 -1.69
N SER A 26 -20.84 -9.55 -1.27
CA SER A 26 -21.17 -8.67 -0.15
C SER A 26 -20.45 -9.09 1.13
N ALA A 27 -20.18 -10.39 1.31
CA ALA A 27 -19.43 -10.90 2.45
C ALA A 27 -17.97 -10.41 2.44
N VAL A 28 -17.31 -10.36 1.27
CA VAL A 28 -15.94 -9.84 1.14
C VAL A 28 -15.92 -8.34 1.47
N ARG A 29 -16.90 -7.58 0.99
CA ARG A 29 -17.01 -6.15 1.31
C ARG A 29 -17.20 -5.90 2.80
N GLU A 30 -18.03 -6.71 3.45
CA GLU A 30 -18.23 -6.63 4.90
C GLU A 30 -16.94 -6.95 5.67
N GLN A 31 -16.19 -7.96 5.24
CA GLN A 31 -14.89 -8.30 5.83
C GLN A 31 -13.88 -7.16 5.68
N VAL A 32 -13.77 -6.57 4.48
CA VAL A 32 -12.90 -5.40 4.24
C VAL A 32 -13.29 -4.24 5.15
N ALA A 33 -14.59 -3.94 5.29
CA ALA A 33 -15.05 -2.88 6.17
C ALA A 33 -14.68 -3.13 7.64
N LYS A 34 -14.76 -4.38 8.12
CA LYS A 34 -14.35 -4.74 9.49
C LYS A 34 -12.85 -4.62 9.70
N VAL A 35 -12.03 -5.00 8.72
CA VAL A 35 -10.57 -4.84 8.77
C VAL A 35 -10.20 -3.36 8.86
N ILE A 36 -10.79 -2.52 8.00
CA ILE A 36 -10.58 -1.07 8.00
C ILE A 36 -10.98 -0.48 9.35
N ALA A 37 -12.20 -0.74 9.81
CA ALA A 37 -12.70 -0.20 11.09
C ALA A 37 -11.83 -0.60 12.29
N SER A 38 -11.30 -1.83 12.29
CA SER A 38 -10.41 -2.31 13.35
C SER A 38 -9.05 -1.60 13.33
N MET A 39 -8.49 -1.33 12.14
CA MET A 39 -7.26 -0.55 12.00
C MET A 39 -7.48 0.92 12.35
N ASP A 40 -8.61 1.49 11.98
CA ASP A 40 -8.97 2.87 12.31
C ASP A 40 -9.08 3.10 13.81
N ALA A 41 -9.59 2.11 14.57
CA ALA A 41 -9.60 2.16 16.02
C ALA A 41 -8.17 2.28 16.59
N LEU A 42 -7.19 1.55 16.04
CA LEU A 42 -5.78 1.67 16.45
C LEU A 42 -5.20 3.03 16.04
N ARG A 43 -5.44 3.47 14.80
CA ARG A 43 -4.98 4.77 14.28
C ARG A 43 -5.56 5.94 15.06
N SER A 44 -6.75 5.82 15.65
CA SER A 44 -7.32 6.86 16.52
C SER A 44 -6.48 7.12 17.77
N ILE A 45 -5.73 6.11 18.24
CA ILE A 45 -4.84 6.20 19.41
C ILE A 45 -3.43 6.63 18.98
N VAL A 46 -2.97 6.14 17.82
CA VAL A 46 -1.63 6.40 17.27
C VAL A 46 -1.72 6.88 15.80
N PRO A 47 -2.12 8.13 15.55
CA PRO A 47 -2.44 8.61 14.20
C PRO A 47 -1.23 8.66 13.25
N GLN A 48 -0.03 8.81 13.80
CA GLN A 48 1.23 8.91 13.05
C GLN A 48 2.02 7.59 13.06
N ALA A 49 1.36 6.45 13.25
CA ALA A 49 2.01 5.15 13.19
C ALA A 49 2.44 4.83 11.75
N GLY A 50 3.67 4.33 11.59
CA GLY A 50 4.13 3.79 10.32
C GLY A 50 3.55 2.41 10.03
N ALA A 51 3.76 1.93 8.81
CA ALA A 51 3.45 0.58 8.38
C ALA A 51 4.70 -0.09 7.81
N TYR A 52 4.83 -1.39 8.09
CA TYR A 52 5.91 -2.20 7.56
C TYR A 52 5.59 -2.57 6.12
N VAL A 53 6.33 -2.02 5.16
CA VAL A 53 6.02 -2.09 3.71
C VAL A 53 5.77 -3.52 3.21
N ALA A 54 6.48 -4.53 3.73
CA ALA A 54 6.34 -5.92 3.31
C ALA A 54 5.03 -6.58 3.75
N GLU A 55 4.33 -6.01 4.73
CA GLU A 55 3.08 -6.53 5.31
C GLU A 55 2.04 -5.40 5.40
N SER A 56 1.92 -4.61 4.33
CA SER A 56 1.14 -3.37 4.32
C SER A 56 -0.15 -3.46 3.50
N ASN A 57 -1.02 -2.46 3.66
CA ASN A 57 -2.26 -2.38 2.92
C ASN A 57 -1.98 -1.90 1.48
N TYR A 58 -2.26 -2.75 0.49
CA TYR A 58 -2.13 -2.39 -0.92
C TYR A 58 -2.89 -1.10 -1.28
N PHE A 59 -4.00 -0.81 -0.62
CA PHE A 59 -4.86 0.33 -0.91
C PHE A 59 -4.61 1.57 -0.03
N ASP A 60 -3.50 1.64 0.71
CA ASP A 60 -3.24 2.78 1.59
C ASP A 60 -2.98 4.07 0.80
N THR A 61 -3.81 5.10 0.99
CA THR A 61 -3.67 6.37 0.28
C THR A 61 -2.54 7.25 0.84
N ASP A 62 -2.11 7.01 2.09
CA ASP A 62 -1.03 7.76 2.75
C ASP A 62 0.28 6.95 2.79
N TRP A 63 0.46 6.04 1.83
CA TRP A 63 1.59 5.10 1.77
C TRP A 63 2.96 5.78 1.82
N GLN A 64 3.10 7.01 1.28
CA GLN A 64 4.36 7.75 1.31
C GLN A 64 4.81 8.01 2.74
N HIS A 65 3.89 8.48 3.58
CA HIS A 65 4.14 8.71 5.00
C HIS A 65 4.19 7.39 5.76
N ALA A 66 3.23 6.50 5.55
CA ALA A 66 3.12 5.26 6.30
C ALA A 66 4.37 4.37 6.14
N TYR A 67 4.91 4.23 4.92
CA TYR A 67 5.99 3.27 4.65
C TYR A 67 7.38 3.88 4.77
N TRP A 68 7.51 5.15 4.41
CA TRP A 68 8.82 5.81 4.27
C TRP A 68 8.97 7.00 5.23
N GLY A 69 7.87 7.57 5.70
CA GLY A 69 7.83 8.70 6.62
C GLY A 69 8.67 9.88 6.14
N SER A 70 9.37 10.52 7.07
CA SER A 70 10.26 11.65 6.78
C SER A 70 11.44 11.30 5.85
N ASN A 71 11.69 10.02 5.57
CA ASN A 71 12.77 9.61 4.66
C ASN A 71 12.36 9.69 3.19
N TYR A 72 11.05 9.79 2.88
CA TYR A 72 10.56 9.76 1.50
C TYR A 72 11.29 10.75 0.57
N PRO A 73 11.47 12.04 0.92
CA PRO A 73 12.12 12.99 0.02
C PRO A 73 13.57 12.61 -0.31
N ARG A 74 14.31 12.08 0.68
CA ARG A 74 15.70 11.63 0.49
C ARG A 74 15.76 10.39 -0.40
N LEU A 75 14.90 9.42 -0.15
CA LEU A 75 14.81 8.20 -0.96
C LEU A 75 14.40 8.52 -2.40
N ALA A 76 13.44 9.43 -2.60
CA ALA A 76 13.02 9.88 -3.93
C ALA A 76 14.16 10.57 -4.69
N ALA A 77 14.99 11.36 -4.01
CA ALA A 77 16.18 11.95 -4.61
C ALA A 77 17.21 10.87 -5.04
N VAL A 78 17.42 9.85 -4.21
CA VAL A 78 18.28 8.70 -4.56
C VAL A 78 17.70 7.94 -5.76
N LYS A 79 16.39 7.65 -5.75
CA LYS A 79 15.70 6.99 -6.86
C LYS A 79 15.88 7.76 -8.17
N ARG A 80 15.66 9.07 -8.20
CA ARG A 80 15.88 9.91 -9.39
C ARG A 80 17.32 9.92 -9.86
N LYS A 81 18.30 9.81 -8.95
CA LYS A 81 19.72 9.76 -9.30
C LYS A 81 20.10 8.45 -10.00
N TYR A 82 19.59 7.32 -9.52
CA TYR A 82 20.03 5.99 -9.96
C TYR A 82 19.08 5.32 -10.96
N ASP A 83 17.81 5.73 -10.98
CA ASP A 83 16.80 5.27 -11.94
C ASP A 83 15.97 6.46 -12.43
N PRO A 84 16.59 7.40 -13.18
CA PRO A 84 15.92 8.60 -13.67
C PRO A 84 14.79 8.28 -14.64
N ASP A 85 14.91 7.20 -15.40
CA ASP A 85 13.94 6.77 -16.41
C ASP A 85 12.79 5.95 -15.81
N GLY A 86 12.96 5.43 -14.59
CA GLY A 86 11.95 4.68 -13.83
C GLY A 86 11.75 3.26 -14.34
N LEU A 87 12.84 2.59 -14.72
CA LEU A 87 12.83 1.19 -15.14
C LEU A 87 12.30 0.27 -14.04
N PHE A 88 12.61 0.57 -12.78
CA PHE A 88 12.18 -0.25 -11.64
C PHE A 88 10.94 0.35 -10.98
N PHE A 89 9.76 -0.13 -11.37
CA PHE A 89 8.48 0.30 -10.80
C PHE A 89 7.91 -0.76 -9.84
N VAL A 90 7.34 -0.31 -8.72
CA VAL A 90 6.56 -1.13 -7.78
C VAL A 90 5.43 -0.26 -7.23
N HIS A 91 4.24 -0.84 -7.06
CA HIS A 91 3.11 -0.19 -6.40
C HIS A 91 3.49 0.34 -5.01
N HIS A 92 3.20 1.61 -4.74
CA HIS A 92 3.59 2.34 -3.52
C HIS A 92 5.11 2.32 -3.20
N GLY A 93 5.94 2.06 -4.22
CA GLY A 93 7.39 2.19 -4.16
C GLY A 93 7.83 3.65 -4.19
N VAL A 94 9.04 3.93 -3.75
CA VAL A 94 9.62 5.28 -3.83
C VAL A 94 9.64 5.77 -5.28
N GLY A 95 8.96 6.89 -5.54
CA GLY A 95 8.85 7.50 -6.87
C GLY A 95 7.74 6.91 -7.74
N SER A 96 6.91 5.99 -7.23
CA SER A 96 5.78 5.44 -8.00
C SER A 96 4.68 6.47 -8.26
N ASP A 97 4.62 7.55 -7.49
CA ASP A 97 3.66 8.65 -7.67
C ASP A 97 3.92 9.54 -8.90
N ASP A 98 5.01 9.29 -9.62
CA ASP A 98 5.31 9.92 -10.91
C ASP A 98 4.80 9.06 -12.09
N TRP A 99 4.08 7.96 -11.83
CA TRP A 99 3.64 6.97 -12.81
C TRP A 99 2.18 6.58 -12.63
N SER A 100 1.56 6.07 -13.70
CA SER A 100 0.23 5.45 -13.67
C SER A 100 0.23 4.21 -12.78
N ASP A 101 -0.96 3.78 -12.33
CA ASP A 101 -1.12 2.61 -11.44
C ASP A 101 -0.55 1.32 -12.04
N ASP A 102 -0.56 1.20 -13.37
CA ASP A 102 0.02 0.07 -14.11
C ASP A 102 1.54 0.22 -14.36
N GLY A 103 2.15 1.35 -13.99
CA GLY A 103 3.56 1.64 -14.16
C GLY A 103 4.01 1.94 -15.59
N PHE A 104 3.12 1.98 -16.58
CA PHE A 104 3.50 2.11 -17.99
C PHE A 104 3.57 3.54 -18.50
N THR A 105 2.95 4.50 -17.81
CA THR A 105 2.89 5.90 -18.24
C THR A 105 3.44 6.83 -17.17
N ARG A 106 4.40 7.68 -17.54
CA ARG A 106 4.88 8.74 -16.65
C ARG A 106 3.85 9.88 -16.57
N LEU A 107 3.39 10.17 -15.37
CA LEU A 107 2.49 11.27 -15.09
C LEU A 107 3.33 12.55 -15.00
N ARG A 108 3.31 13.39 -16.04
CA ARG A 108 3.99 14.70 -16.00
C ARG A 108 3.36 15.54 -14.88
N LYS A 109 4.05 15.68 -13.74
CA LYS A 109 3.73 16.73 -12.76
C LYS A 109 4.09 18.08 -13.38
N THR A 110 3.08 18.92 -13.55
CA THR A 110 3.24 20.31 -14.03
C THR A 110 3.83 21.17 -12.93
#